data_AF-A0A139WE57-F1
#
_entry.id   AF-A0A139WE57-F1
#
_cell.length_a   1.000
_cell.length_b   1.000
_cell.length_c   1.000
_cell.angle_alpha   90.00
_cell.angle_beta   90.00
_cell.angle_gamma   90.00
#
_symmetry.space_group_name_H-M   'P 1'
#
loop_
_entity.id
_entity.type
_entity.pdbx_description
1 polymer ?
#
loop_
_entity_poly.entity_id
_entity_poly.type
_entity_poly.pdbx_seq_one_letter_code
_entity_poly.pdbx_strand_id
1 'polypeptide(L)'
;MFLNYVIAAVSVLLYLHGFFPIPTRPIEKAPPSNRTHTPNAKKLVLVVIDALRLDFISATKTPFLSKSLRNNGCFIHLKVETPTVTLPRIKALTTGNVPQFVDIILNLANPTKVEDSFIHRAHAAGKKIVFYGDDIWVKLFSDEFVRSEGTSSFFVNDFTEVDDNVTRNVKLEVKRSDWDIMILHYLGLDHIGHVYGPKSPLILSKLKEMDYVIEEIYKTDAILMVTGDHGMRDSGGHGGSTHPETNVPFIVLGVPCINDSFAQIDIPANLAILQNFDVPTTSIGQLHKSLLSHLQQSEFLQALRYNTFLLTNKLDLCEETIHTADHLFDLFLLNQKKELAESAAQLYENCARKISETLQKLSIQQNAASLIVATATTVVILLKVIQKLFGVSPKTDRFEQLTMLALLFLQFAHFHVAMDMLLTVTILFLVVRNLACFETKHLQCANKSFLMFMSIVHPLSFLSSSYLEEEHQFWEILDFAFCSTQTRSHT
;
A
#
# COMPACT_ATOMS: atom_id res chain seq x y z
N MET A 1 15.27 33.46 -22.25
CA MET A 1 13.91 33.01 -21.88
C MET A 1 13.60 31.63 -22.41
N PHE A 2 13.66 31.38 -23.72
CA PHE A 2 13.39 30.05 -24.31
C PHE A 2 14.10 28.89 -23.58
N LEU A 3 15.41 29.00 -23.35
CA LEU A 3 16.18 27.94 -22.67
C LEU A 3 15.73 27.69 -21.22
N ASN A 4 15.21 28.69 -20.51
CA ASN A 4 14.65 28.50 -19.17
C ASN A 4 13.36 27.68 -19.21
N TYR A 5 12.52 27.89 -20.24
CA TYR A 5 11.30 27.08 -20.43
C TYR A 5 11.65 25.64 -20.79
N VAL A 6 12.68 25.43 -21.62
CA VAL A 6 13.18 24.08 -21.93
C VAL A 6 13.71 23.40 -20.66
N ILE A 7 14.54 24.09 -19.87
CA ILE A 7 15.05 23.55 -18.61
C ILE A 7 13.89 23.21 -17.66
N ALA A 8 12.92 24.11 -17.47
CA ALA A 8 11.75 23.83 -16.64
C ALA A 8 10.96 22.60 -17.12
N ALA A 9 10.72 22.48 -18.44
CA ALA A 9 10.02 21.32 -18.99
C ALA A 9 10.79 20.01 -18.77
N VAL A 10 12.12 20.01 -19.00
CA VAL A 10 12.97 18.83 -18.78
C VAL A 10 13.09 18.50 -17.29
N SER A 11 13.15 19.50 -16.41
CA SER A 11 13.11 19.31 -14.95
C SER A 11 11.82 18.62 -14.53
N VAL A 12 10.65 19.08 -15.03
CA VAL A 12 9.38 18.42 -14.72
C VAL A 12 9.37 16.97 -15.24
N LEU A 13 9.87 16.71 -16.46
CA LEU A 13 9.96 15.35 -16.98
C LEU A 13 10.87 14.45 -16.12
N LEU A 14 12.01 14.97 -15.66
CA LEU A 14 12.93 14.24 -14.78
C LEU A 14 12.30 13.99 -13.41
N TYR A 15 11.56 14.97 -12.88
CA TYR A 15 10.79 14.80 -11.65
C TYR A 15 9.79 13.66 -11.82
N LEU A 16 8.96 13.67 -12.87
CA LEU A 16 7.98 12.61 -13.12
C LEU A 16 8.64 11.24 -13.29
N HIS A 17 9.77 11.17 -14.02
CA HIS A 17 10.53 9.93 -14.19
C HIS A 17 11.13 9.42 -12.86
N GLY A 18 11.65 10.31 -12.02
CA GLY A 18 12.22 9.93 -10.73
C GLY A 18 11.16 9.62 -9.67
N PHE A 19 9.97 10.21 -9.81
CA PHE A 19 8.88 10.10 -8.86
C PHE A 19 8.02 8.86 -9.06
N PHE A 20 7.82 8.44 -10.31
CA PHE A 20 7.01 7.26 -10.63
C PHE A 20 7.88 6.02 -10.85
N PRO A 21 7.62 4.92 -10.13
CA PRO A 21 8.33 3.65 -10.32
C PRO A 21 8.19 3.12 -11.75
N ILE A 22 9.22 2.39 -12.23
CA ILE A 22 9.18 1.72 -13.53
C ILE A 22 8.20 0.53 -13.45
N PRO A 23 7.24 0.40 -14.39
CA PRO A 23 6.27 -0.68 -14.36
C PRO A 23 6.92 -2.07 -14.44
N THR A 24 6.39 -3.01 -13.67
CA THR A 24 6.83 -4.42 -13.67
C THR A 24 6.59 -5.08 -15.03
N ARG A 25 7.44 -6.04 -15.39
CA ARG A 25 7.31 -6.78 -16.65
C ARG A 25 5.96 -7.54 -16.74
N PRO A 26 5.29 -7.52 -17.89
CA PRO A 26 4.13 -8.37 -18.12
C PRO A 26 4.55 -9.84 -18.09
N ILE A 27 3.63 -10.72 -17.68
CA ILE A 27 3.88 -12.15 -17.65
C ILE A 27 3.93 -12.69 -19.08
N GLU A 28 5.10 -13.20 -19.50
CA GLU A 28 5.29 -13.79 -20.83
C GLU A 28 4.86 -15.25 -20.92
N LYS A 29 4.79 -15.98 -19.80
CA LYS A 29 4.50 -17.42 -19.75
C LYS A 29 3.23 -17.71 -18.95
N ALA A 30 2.30 -18.45 -19.56
CA ALA A 30 1.11 -18.93 -18.85
C ALA A 30 1.52 -19.80 -17.65
N PRO A 31 0.97 -19.55 -16.46
CA PRO A 31 1.35 -20.32 -15.28
C PRO A 31 0.79 -21.74 -15.32
N PRO A 32 1.50 -22.72 -14.73
CA PRO A 32 0.95 -24.05 -14.57
C PRO A 32 -0.30 -24.00 -13.68
N SER A 33 -1.32 -24.82 -13.94
CA SER A 33 -2.54 -24.83 -13.13
C SER A 33 -2.23 -25.15 -11.66
N ASN A 34 -2.76 -24.35 -10.74
CA ASN A 34 -2.61 -24.56 -9.29
C ASN A 34 -3.67 -25.53 -8.71
N ARG A 35 -4.59 -26.03 -9.53
CA ARG A 35 -5.70 -26.87 -9.09
C ARG A 35 -5.28 -28.32 -8.88
N THR A 36 -4.34 -28.55 -7.96
CA THR A 36 -3.74 -29.88 -7.72
C THR A 36 -4.21 -30.55 -6.43
N HIS A 37 -4.97 -29.85 -5.58
CA HIS A 37 -5.38 -30.34 -4.25
C HIS A 37 -6.89 -30.37 -4.10
N THR A 38 -7.40 -31.19 -3.17
CA THR A 38 -8.84 -31.23 -2.89
C THR A 38 -9.29 -29.88 -2.34
N PRO A 39 -10.30 -29.20 -2.95
CA PRO A 39 -10.76 -27.92 -2.47
C PRO A 39 -11.17 -28.00 -1.00
N ASN A 40 -10.82 -27.00 -0.20
CA ASN A 40 -11.45 -26.83 1.09
C ASN A 40 -12.95 -26.58 0.84
N ALA A 41 -13.79 -27.53 1.25
CA ALA A 41 -15.23 -27.47 0.98
C ALA A 41 -15.96 -26.43 1.85
N LYS A 42 -15.26 -25.83 2.83
CA LYS A 42 -15.84 -24.78 3.67
C LYS A 42 -15.95 -23.47 2.92
N LYS A 43 -17.09 -22.82 3.11
CA LYS A 43 -17.31 -21.43 2.76
C LYS A 43 -16.29 -20.52 3.45
N LEU A 44 -16.03 -19.37 2.85
CA LEU A 44 -15.14 -18.34 3.36
C LEU A 44 -15.92 -17.04 3.64
N VAL A 45 -15.70 -16.44 4.79
CA VAL A 45 -16.15 -15.08 5.10
C VAL A 45 -14.93 -14.21 5.42
N LEU A 46 -14.74 -13.15 4.64
CA LEU A 46 -13.74 -12.11 4.86
C LEU A 46 -14.43 -10.85 5.39
N VAL A 47 -14.15 -10.49 6.64
CA VAL A 47 -14.62 -9.26 7.27
C VAL A 47 -13.46 -8.26 7.29
N VAL A 48 -13.65 -7.15 6.59
CA VAL A 48 -12.74 -6.01 6.58
C VAL A 48 -13.40 -4.91 7.43
N ILE A 49 -12.75 -4.53 8.52
CA ILE A 49 -13.18 -3.44 9.41
C ILE A 49 -12.21 -2.29 9.20
N ASP A 50 -12.68 -1.20 8.61
CA ASP A 50 -11.86 -0.04 8.28
C ASP A 50 -11.19 0.52 9.55
N ALA A 51 -9.89 0.82 9.44
CA ALA A 51 -9.02 1.32 10.51
C ALA A 51 -8.90 0.42 11.77
N LEU A 52 -9.05 -0.90 11.64
CA LEU A 52 -8.88 -1.84 12.75
C LEU A 52 -7.41 -1.98 13.18
N ARG A 53 -7.04 -1.31 14.28
CA ARG A 53 -5.71 -1.41 14.90
C ARG A 53 -5.48 -2.77 15.59
N LEU A 54 -4.23 -3.22 15.64
CA LEU A 54 -3.83 -4.41 16.40
C LEU A 54 -4.25 -4.37 17.89
N ASP A 55 -4.07 -3.23 18.55
CA ASP A 55 -4.33 -3.06 20.00
C ASP A 55 -5.83 -2.92 20.35
N PHE A 56 -6.70 -3.02 19.36
CA PHE A 56 -8.15 -3.08 19.56
C PHE A 56 -8.62 -4.50 19.91
N ILE A 57 -7.86 -5.52 19.56
CA ILE A 57 -8.20 -6.91 19.89
C ILE A 57 -7.74 -7.22 21.31
N SER A 58 -8.69 -7.32 22.23
CA SER A 58 -8.40 -7.62 23.64
C SER A 58 -9.60 -8.26 24.34
N ALA A 59 -9.34 -8.92 25.47
CA ALA A 59 -10.40 -9.60 26.23
C ALA A 59 -11.50 -8.65 26.73
N THR A 60 -11.21 -7.35 26.86
CA THR A 60 -12.17 -6.33 27.34
C THR A 60 -12.92 -5.65 26.20
N LYS A 61 -12.29 -5.50 25.03
CA LYS A 61 -12.85 -4.82 23.86
C LYS A 61 -13.59 -5.79 22.93
N THR A 62 -13.01 -6.97 22.71
CA THR A 62 -13.47 -8.01 21.78
C THR A 62 -13.42 -9.38 22.47
N PRO A 63 -14.30 -9.62 23.47
CA PRO A 63 -14.28 -10.83 24.29
C PRO A 63 -14.48 -12.13 23.50
N PHE A 64 -15.36 -12.14 22.49
CA PHE A 64 -15.60 -13.32 21.65
C PHE A 64 -14.34 -13.67 20.85
N LEU A 65 -13.80 -12.72 20.08
CA LEU A 65 -12.57 -12.92 19.31
C LEU A 65 -11.42 -13.40 20.20
N SER A 66 -11.23 -12.75 21.35
CA SER A 66 -10.17 -13.12 22.31
C SER A 66 -10.33 -14.54 22.86
N LYS A 67 -11.57 -14.99 23.07
CA LYS A 67 -11.86 -16.36 23.49
C LYS A 67 -11.59 -17.35 22.36
N SER A 68 -12.02 -17.03 21.15
CA SER A 68 -11.84 -17.87 19.95
C SER A 68 -10.36 -18.07 19.63
N LEU A 69 -9.55 -17.00 19.73
CA LEU A 69 -8.10 -17.04 19.55
C LEU A 69 -7.37 -17.93 20.58
N ARG A 70 -7.86 -18.03 21.82
CA ARG A 70 -7.27 -18.93 22.82
C ARG A 70 -7.57 -20.41 22.59
N ASN A 71 -8.62 -20.70 21.82
CA ASN A 71 -9.06 -22.07 21.59
C ASN A 71 -8.39 -22.65 20.35
N ASN A 72 -8.83 -22.20 19.16
CA ASN A 72 -8.41 -22.75 17.86
C ASN A 72 -8.28 -21.66 16.78
N GLY A 73 -8.20 -20.40 17.18
CA GLY A 73 -8.02 -19.27 16.28
C GLY A 73 -6.58 -18.81 16.19
N CYS A 74 -6.22 -18.15 15.09
CA CYS A 74 -4.88 -17.59 14.91
C CYS A 74 -4.93 -16.08 14.83
N PHE A 75 -3.97 -15.47 15.49
CA PHE A 75 -3.73 -14.04 15.46
C PHE A 75 -2.45 -13.79 14.67
N ILE A 76 -2.63 -13.24 13.47
CA ILE A 76 -1.54 -12.91 12.57
C ILE A 76 -1.37 -11.39 12.55
N HIS A 77 -0.13 -10.93 12.62
CA HIS A 77 0.21 -9.52 12.49
C HIS A 77 0.42 -9.20 11.01
N LEU A 78 -0.43 -8.35 10.43
CA LEU A 78 -0.21 -7.87 9.07
C LEU A 78 0.54 -6.56 9.08
N LYS A 79 1.61 -6.50 8.29
CA LYS A 79 2.25 -5.24 7.90
C LYS A 79 1.53 -4.66 6.68
N VAL A 80 1.02 -3.45 6.84
CA VAL A 80 0.35 -2.68 5.80
C VAL A 80 1.32 -1.63 5.27
N GLU A 81 1.47 -1.59 3.95
CA GLU A 81 2.31 -0.59 3.28
C GLU A 81 1.63 0.78 3.19
N THR A 82 2.44 1.82 3.05
CA THR A 82 1.94 3.19 2.88
C THR A 82 1.54 3.48 1.42
N PRO A 83 0.65 4.46 1.17
CA PRO A 83 -0.16 5.17 2.16
C PRO A 83 -1.27 4.27 2.71
N THR A 84 -1.56 4.44 4.00
CA THR A 84 -2.57 3.69 4.76
C THR A 84 -3.95 4.31 4.53
N VAL A 85 -4.43 4.27 3.28
CA VAL A 85 -5.73 4.81 2.87
C VAL A 85 -6.61 3.69 2.31
N THR A 86 -7.90 3.71 2.62
CA THR A 86 -8.89 2.66 2.29
C THR A 86 -8.78 2.12 0.87
N LEU A 87 -8.97 2.95 -0.16
CA LEU A 87 -8.99 2.49 -1.56
C LEU A 87 -7.66 1.82 -2.00
N PRO A 88 -6.48 2.42 -1.80
CA PRO A 88 -5.21 1.75 -2.07
C PRO A 88 -5.06 0.43 -1.31
N ARG A 89 -5.47 0.38 -0.04
CA ARG A 89 -5.34 -0.83 0.78
C ARG A 89 -6.30 -1.94 0.35
N ILE A 90 -7.53 -1.62 -0.06
CA ILE A 90 -8.45 -2.59 -0.68
C ILE A 90 -7.83 -3.17 -1.95
N LYS A 91 -7.21 -2.35 -2.81
CA LYS A 91 -6.48 -2.86 -3.99
C LYS A 91 -5.33 -3.78 -3.58
N ALA A 92 -4.53 -3.41 -2.58
CA ALA A 92 -3.42 -4.25 -2.09
C ALA A 92 -3.91 -5.60 -1.54
N LEU A 93 -4.93 -5.55 -0.66
CA LEU A 93 -5.57 -6.68 0.01
C LEU A 93 -6.19 -7.68 -0.97
N THR A 94 -6.59 -7.23 -2.16
CA THR A 94 -7.30 -8.07 -3.14
C THR A 94 -6.41 -8.54 -4.29
N THR A 95 -5.45 -7.72 -4.73
CA THR A 95 -4.59 -8.01 -5.89
C THR A 95 -3.25 -8.64 -5.51
N GLY A 96 -2.80 -8.47 -4.27
CA GLY A 96 -1.52 -8.94 -3.76
C GLY A 96 -0.34 -8.13 -4.28
N ASN A 97 -0.60 -6.90 -4.73
CA ASN A 97 0.41 -5.97 -5.23
C ASN A 97 0.41 -4.67 -4.44
N VAL A 98 1.52 -3.94 -4.43
CA VAL A 98 1.61 -2.61 -3.84
C VAL A 98 1.05 -1.59 -4.86
N PRO A 99 -0.03 -0.86 -4.52
CA PRO A 99 -0.58 0.17 -5.42
C PRO A 99 0.46 1.23 -5.73
N GLN A 100 0.56 1.63 -7.00
CA GLN A 100 1.49 2.67 -7.42
C GLN A 100 0.93 4.05 -7.07
N PHE A 101 1.80 5.02 -6.82
CA PHE A 101 1.36 6.39 -6.48
C PHE A 101 0.51 7.03 -7.59
N VAL A 102 0.79 6.75 -8.87
CA VAL A 102 -0.05 7.15 -10.01
C VAL A 102 -1.46 6.61 -9.87
N ASP A 103 -1.57 5.31 -9.55
CA ASP A 103 -2.87 4.66 -9.41
C ASP A 103 -3.66 5.33 -8.30
N ILE A 104 -3.02 5.69 -7.19
CA ILE A 104 -3.68 6.37 -6.08
C ILE A 104 -4.27 7.70 -6.58
N ILE A 105 -3.48 8.55 -7.22
CA ILE A 105 -3.95 9.86 -7.72
C ILE A 105 -5.09 9.71 -8.74
N LEU A 106 -4.92 8.85 -9.74
CA LEU A 106 -5.90 8.68 -10.81
C LEU A 106 -7.22 8.12 -10.27
N ASN A 107 -7.15 7.29 -9.23
CA ASN A 107 -8.33 6.63 -8.66
C ASN A 107 -9.00 7.40 -7.51
N LEU A 108 -8.39 8.48 -7.00
CA LEU A 108 -9.01 9.33 -5.97
C LEU A 108 -10.31 9.98 -6.46
N ALA A 109 -10.39 10.34 -7.74
CA ALA A 109 -11.58 10.99 -8.30
C ALA A 109 -12.57 10.00 -8.94
N ASN A 110 -12.05 8.96 -9.62
CA ASN A 110 -12.86 7.94 -10.28
C ASN A 110 -12.18 6.57 -10.12
N PRO A 111 -12.65 5.72 -9.19
CA PRO A 111 -12.11 4.37 -9.03
C PRO A 111 -12.26 3.59 -10.35
N THR A 112 -11.12 3.21 -10.93
CA THR A 112 -11.03 2.35 -12.11
C THR A 112 -11.20 0.89 -11.71
N LYS A 113 -11.82 0.12 -12.59
CA LYS A 113 -11.96 -1.33 -12.44
C LYS A 113 -10.58 -1.96 -12.20
N VAL A 114 -10.55 -2.95 -11.31
CA VAL A 114 -9.38 -3.80 -11.10
C VAL A 114 -9.44 -4.90 -12.15
N GLU A 115 -8.34 -5.14 -12.86
CA GLU A 115 -8.30 -6.15 -13.93
C GLU A 115 -8.07 -7.57 -13.41
N ASP A 116 -7.40 -7.71 -12.26
CA ASP A 116 -7.08 -9.02 -11.68
C ASP A 116 -6.96 -8.97 -10.16
N SER A 117 -7.62 -9.89 -9.46
CA SER A 117 -7.62 -10.01 -8.00
C SER A 117 -8.09 -11.41 -7.58
N PHE A 118 -8.03 -11.75 -6.28
CA PHE A 118 -8.54 -13.04 -5.83
C PHE A 118 -10.05 -13.19 -6.11
N ILE A 119 -10.79 -12.08 -6.22
CA ILE A 119 -12.23 -12.08 -6.53
C ILE A 119 -12.43 -12.55 -7.97
N HIS A 120 -11.71 -11.96 -8.94
CA HIS A 120 -11.74 -12.39 -10.34
C HIS A 120 -11.33 -13.85 -10.49
N ARG A 121 -10.27 -14.26 -9.79
CA ARG A 121 -9.77 -15.65 -9.85
C ARG A 121 -10.74 -16.65 -9.24
N ALA A 122 -11.42 -16.29 -8.15
CA ALA A 122 -12.46 -17.11 -7.56
C ALA A 122 -13.69 -17.21 -8.47
N HIS A 123 -14.14 -16.10 -9.05
CA HIS A 123 -15.25 -16.10 -9.99
C HIS A 123 -14.94 -16.92 -11.25
N ALA A 124 -13.75 -16.78 -11.83
CA ALA A 124 -13.27 -17.62 -12.93
C ALA A 124 -13.14 -19.11 -12.57
N ALA A 125 -13.00 -19.45 -11.29
CA ALA A 125 -13.06 -20.82 -10.77
C ALA A 125 -14.49 -21.30 -10.51
N GLY A 126 -15.51 -20.50 -10.84
CA GLY A 126 -16.93 -20.82 -10.66
C GLY A 126 -17.45 -20.60 -9.24
N LYS A 127 -16.70 -19.91 -8.37
CA LYS A 127 -17.14 -19.59 -7.01
C LYS A 127 -18.21 -18.49 -7.03
N LYS A 128 -19.23 -18.66 -6.21
CA LYS A 128 -20.29 -17.66 -5.99
C LYS A 128 -19.87 -16.70 -4.89
N ILE A 129 -19.65 -15.44 -5.25
CA ILE A 129 -19.13 -14.41 -4.34
C ILE A 129 -20.26 -13.41 -4.03
N VAL A 130 -20.47 -13.12 -2.75
CA VAL A 130 -21.40 -12.09 -2.28
C VAL A 130 -20.66 -10.98 -1.53
N PHE A 131 -21.09 -9.74 -1.69
CA PHE A 131 -20.43 -8.57 -1.10
C PHE A 131 -21.40 -7.58 -0.47
N TYR A 132 -21.08 -7.06 0.71
CA TYR A 132 -21.82 -5.99 1.36
C TYR A 132 -20.87 -5.01 2.04
N GLY A 133 -21.05 -3.71 1.79
CA GLY A 133 -20.23 -2.66 2.41
C GLY A 133 -20.12 -1.42 1.54
N ASP A 134 -18.94 -0.80 1.53
CA ASP A 134 -18.66 0.40 0.74
C ASP A 134 -18.88 0.19 -0.77
N ASP A 135 -19.53 1.15 -1.44
CA ASP A 135 -19.81 1.13 -2.88
C ASP A 135 -18.55 1.08 -3.78
N ILE A 136 -17.38 1.44 -3.24
CA ILE A 136 -16.09 1.35 -3.93
C ILE A 136 -15.81 -0.08 -4.37
N TRP A 137 -16.11 -1.09 -3.56
CA TRP A 137 -15.89 -2.49 -3.94
C TRP A 137 -16.72 -2.89 -5.15
N VAL A 138 -17.98 -2.42 -5.23
CA VAL A 138 -18.87 -2.69 -6.37
C VAL A 138 -18.34 -2.02 -7.65
N LYS A 139 -17.74 -0.83 -7.52
CA LYS A 139 -17.09 -0.12 -8.64
C LYS A 139 -15.81 -0.83 -9.09
N LEU A 140 -14.98 -1.31 -8.16
CA LEU A 140 -13.70 -1.96 -8.45
C LEU A 140 -13.85 -3.36 -9.05
N PHE A 141 -14.84 -4.12 -8.58
CA PHE A 141 -15.07 -5.52 -8.92
C PHE A 141 -16.44 -5.73 -9.57
N SER A 142 -16.82 -4.80 -10.46
CA SER A 142 -18.11 -4.89 -11.15
C SER A 142 -18.25 -6.24 -11.85
N ASP A 143 -19.44 -6.82 -11.77
CA ASP A 143 -19.82 -8.08 -12.43
C ASP A 143 -19.23 -9.37 -11.80
N GLU A 144 -18.43 -9.27 -10.73
CA GLU A 144 -17.84 -10.45 -10.07
C GLU A 144 -18.71 -11.00 -8.92
N PHE A 145 -19.73 -10.26 -8.48
CA PHE A 145 -20.59 -10.63 -7.37
C PHE A 145 -21.94 -11.17 -7.85
N VAL A 146 -22.36 -12.34 -7.36
CA VAL A 146 -23.69 -12.91 -7.66
C VAL A 146 -24.80 -12.17 -6.91
N ARG A 147 -24.45 -11.55 -5.78
CA ARG A 147 -25.27 -10.61 -5.03
C ARG A 147 -24.37 -9.59 -4.37
N SER A 148 -24.73 -8.32 -4.45
CA SER A 148 -24.02 -7.29 -3.73
C SER A 148 -24.92 -6.12 -3.36
N GLU A 149 -24.52 -5.40 -2.32
CA GLU A 149 -25.08 -4.10 -1.99
C GLU A 149 -23.98 -3.15 -1.51
N GLY A 150 -23.76 -2.08 -2.28
CA GLY A 150 -22.81 -1.02 -1.97
C GLY A 150 -23.53 0.18 -1.35
N THR A 151 -23.00 0.71 -0.25
CA THR A 151 -23.49 1.92 0.41
C THR A 151 -22.45 3.03 0.28
N SER A 152 -22.87 4.25 -0.05
CA SER A 152 -21.96 5.38 -0.17
C SER A 152 -21.50 5.85 1.22
N SER A 153 -20.20 6.08 1.37
CA SER A 153 -19.55 6.44 2.64
C SER A 153 -19.04 7.89 2.69
N PHE A 154 -19.51 8.76 1.79
CA PHE A 154 -18.92 10.10 1.61
C PHE A 154 -18.97 11.00 2.86
N PHE A 155 -19.84 10.71 3.83
CA PHE A 155 -20.02 11.52 5.03
C PHE A 155 -19.41 10.85 6.28
N VAL A 156 -18.25 11.36 6.72
CA VAL A 156 -17.49 10.84 7.88
C VAL A 156 -18.25 10.95 9.22
N ASN A 157 -19.32 11.74 9.30
CA ASN A 157 -20.14 11.84 10.52
C ASN A 157 -21.22 10.75 10.65
N ASP A 158 -21.40 9.90 9.64
CA ASP A 158 -22.22 8.70 9.76
C ASP A 158 -21.37 7.54 10.27
N PHE A 159 -21.79 6.91 11.37
CA PHE A 159 -21.08 5.78 11.98
C PHE A 159 -21.83 4.45 11.83
N THR A 160 -22.95 4.45 11.10
CA THR A 160 -23.96 3.39 11.19
C THR A 160 -24.58 2.99 9.87
N GLU A 161 -24.75 3.87 8.87
CA GLU A 161 -25.53 3.53 7.66
C GLU A 161 -24.94 2.34 6.91
N VAL A 162 -23.62 2.37 6.67
CA VAL A 162 -22.94 1.25 6.02
C VAL A 162 -22.98 0.01 6.92
N ASP A 163 -22.62 0.14 8.19
CA ASP A 163 -22.55 -0.98 9.14
C ASP A 163 -23.90 -1.68 9.33
N ASP A 164 -25.01 -0.92 9.39
CA ASP A 164 -26.37 -1.42 9.48
C ASP A 164 -26.78 -2.15 8.19
N ASN A 165 -26.39 -1.62 7.02
CA ASN A 165 -26.60 -2.26 5.73
C ASN A 165 -25.87 -3.62 5.65
N VAL A 166 -24.61 -3.67 6.07
CA VAL A 166 -23.86 -4.93 6.09
C VAL A 166 -24.50 -5.89 7.10
N THR A 167 -24.77 -5.44 8.32
CA THR A 167 -25.34 -6.27 9.40
C THR A 167 -26.70 -6.86 9.04
N ARG A 168 -27.58 -6.10 8.38
CA ARG A 168 -28.89 -6.66 7.94
C ARG A 168 -28.71 -7.74 6.89
N ASN A 169 -27.75 -7.58 5.97
CA ASN A 169 -27.49 -8.54 4.91
C ASN A 169 -26.80 -9.80 5.45
N VAL A 170 -25.89 -9.67 6.41
CA VAL A 170 -25.29 -10.80 7.15
C VAL A 170 -26.39 -11.69 7.75
N LYS A 171 -27.39 -11.12 8.44
CA LYS A 171 -28.51 -11.87 9.04
C LYS A 171 -29.31 -12.71 8.03
N LEU A 172 -29.31 -12.32 6.75
CA LEU A 172 -29.96 -13.05 5.67
C LEU A 172 -29.01 -14.11 5.10
N GLU A 173 -27.78 -13.73 4.77
CA GLU A 173 -26.83 -14.57 4.05
C GLU A 173 -26.29 -15.74 4.88
N VAL A 174 -26.17 -15.60 6.20
CA VAL A 174 -25.80 -16.71 7.10
C VAL A 174 -26.80 -17.87 7.08
N LYS A 175 -28.04 -17.62 6.63
CA LYS A 175 -29.09 -18.64 6.48
C LYS A 175 -29.10 -19.28 5.09
N ARG A 176 -28.27 -18.80 4.17
CA ARG A 176 -28.24 -19.25 2.77
C ARG A 176 -27.08 -20.21 2.53
N SER A 177 -27.28 -21.17 1.63
CA SER A 177 -26.28 -22.13 1.19
C SER A 177 -25.69 -21.83 -0.19
N ASP A 178 -26.19 -20.82 -0.90
CA ASP A 178 -25.95 -20.57 -2.33
C ASP A 178 -24.78 -19.63 -2.66
N TRP A 179 -23.80 -19.52 -1.75
CA TRP A 179 -22.58 -18.72 -1.89
C TRP A 179 -21.37 -19.49 -1.34
N ASP A 180 -20.19 -19.23 -1.90
CA ASP A 180 -18.91 -19.83 -1.50
C ASP A 180 -18.03 -18.85 -0.72
N ILE A 181 -18.03 -17.58 -1.13
CA ILE A 181 -17.23 -16.50 -0.53
C ILE A 181 -18.15 -15.32 -0.19
N MET A 182 -18.07 -14.82 1.04
CA MET A 182 -18.73 -13.60 1.47
C MET A 182 -17.69 -12.57 1.91
N ILE A 183 -17.79 -11.36 1.38
CA ILE A 183 -16.91 -10.24 1.73
C ILE A 183 -17.76 -9.15 2.36
N LEU A 184 -17.34 -8.67 3.54
CA LEU A 184 -18.06 -7.68 4.33
C LEU A 184 -17.11 -6.53 4.64
N HIS A 185 -17.50 -5.29 4.34
CA HIS A 185 -16.69 -4.11 4.62
C HIS A 185 -17.44 -3.12 5.53
N TYR A 186 -16.96 -2.96 6.77
CA TYR A 186 -17.51 -2.07 7.79
C TYR A 186 -16.65 -0.81 7.92
N LEU A 187 -17.28 0.36 8.07
CA LEU A 187 -16.59 1.67 8.07
C LEU A 187 -16.79 2.48 9.34
N GLY A 188 -17.81 2.17 10.15
CA GLY A 188 -18.16 2.99 11.31
C GLY A 188 -17.01 3.17 12.30
N LEU A 189 -16.08 2.20 12.38
CA LEU A 189 -14.89 2.30 13.24
C LEU A 189 -13.93 3.40 12.79
N ASP A 190 -13.61 3.49 11.50
CA ASP A 190 -12.73 4.52 10.93
C ASP A 190 -13.36 5.91 11.07
N HIS A 191 -14.63 6.04 10.72
CA HIS A 191 -15.37 7.31 10.84
C HIS A 191 -15.36 7.85 12.29
N ILE A 192 -15.60 7.00 13.30
CA ILE A 192 -15.44 7.38 14.71
C ILE A 192 -13.99 7.76 15.02
N GLY A 193 -13.02 7.04 14.46
CA GLY A 193 -11.60 7.31 14.58
C GLY A 193 -11.20 8.70 14.08
N HIS A 194 -11.73 9.15 12.94
CA HIS A 194 -11.51 10.50 12.42
C HIS A 194 -12.14 11.59 13.31
N VAL A 195 -13.38 11.38 13.76
CA VAL A 195 -14.13 12.43 14.47
C VAL A 195 -13.72 12.54 15.94
N TYR A 196 -13.48 11.41 16.62
CA TYR A 196 -13.28 11.34 18.07
C TYR A 196 -11.97 10.69 18.51
N GLY A 197 -11.21 10.11 17.58
CA GLY A 197 -9.95 9.43 17.87
C GLY A 197 -10.09 8.00 18.45
N PRO A 198 -9.00 7.22 18.41
CA PRO A 198 -8.98 5.79 18.79
C PRO A 198 -9.30 5.51 20.26
N LYS A 199 -9.19 6.52 21.13
CA LYS A 199 -9.40 6.39 22.59
C LYS A 199 -10.82 6.75 23.03
N SER A 200 -11.68 7.15 22.09
CA SER A 200 -13.07 7.48 22.38
C SER A 200 -13.85 6.29 22.94
N PRO A 201 -14.76 6.48 23.91
CA PRO A 201 -15.69 5.43 24.35
C PRO A 201 -16.58 4.88 23.21
N LEU A 202 -16.77 5.65 22.14
CA LEU A 202 -17.49 5.21 20.94
C LEU A 202 -16.73 4.09 20.21
N ILE A 203 -15.39 4.12 20.20
CA ILE A 203 -14.57 3.02 19.65
C ILE A 203 -14.85 1.73 20.42
N LEU A 204 -14.90 1.77 21.75
CA LEU A 204 -15.22 0.59 22.55
C LEU A 204 -16.62 0.03 22.22
N SER A 205 -17.60 0.91 22.04
CA SER A 205 -18.96 0.51 21.69
C SER A 205 -18.99 -0.15 20.31
N LYS A 206 -18.29 0.44 19.34
CA LYS A 206 -18.18 -0.09 17.98
C LYS A 206 -17.40 -1.42 17.91
N LEU A 207 -16.33 -1.58 18.69
CA LEU A 207 -15.61 -2.86 18.77
C LEU A 207 -16.47 -3.99 19.34
N LYS A 208 -17.33 -3.70 20.33
CA LYS A 208 -18.29 -4.67 20.87
C LYS A 208 -19.37 -5.04 19.85
N GLU A 209 -19.82 -4.08 19.06
CA GLU A 209 -20.74 -4.32 17.94
C GLU A 209 -20.10 -5.27 16.91
N MET A 210 -18.86 -5.01 16.50
CA MET A 210 -18.13 -5.87 15.57
C MET A 210 -17.90 -7.27 16.14
N ASP A 211 -17.50 -7.39 17.41
CA ASP A 211 -17.30 -8.67 18.10
C ASP A 211 -18.60 -9.51 18.12
N TYR A 212 -19.76 -8.88 18.32
CA TYR A 212 -21.07 -9.54 18.26
C TYR A 212 -21.42 -10.01 16.84
N VAL A 213 -21.22 -9.17 15.82
CA VAL A 213 -21.48 -9.55 14.42
C VAL A 213 -20.61 -10.75 14.00
N ILE A 214 -19.32 -10.72 14.38
CA ILE A 214 -18.37 -11.81 14.11
C ILE A 214 -18.82 -13.11 14.81
N GLU A 215 -19.33 -13.03 16.04
CA GLU A 215 -19.87 -14.20 16.75
C GLU A 215 -21.04 -14.84 16.00
N GLU A 216 -21.93 -14.04 15.41
CA GLU A 216 -23.05 -14.54 14.60
C GLU A 216 -22.56 -15.26 13.33
N ILE A 217 -21.55 -14.70 12.65
CA ILE A 217 -20.95 -15.30 11.46
C ILE A 217 -20.23 -16.61 11.80
N TYR A 218 -19.50 -16.65 12.91
CA TYR A 218 -18.74 -17.83 13.32
C TYR A 218 -19.62 -19.08 13.53
N LYS A 219 -20.92 -18.90 13.80
CA LYS A 219 -21.88 -20.00 13.95
C LYS A 219 -22.18 -20.76 12.65
N THR A 220 -21.77 -20.26 11.49
CA THR A 220 -22.04 -20.90 10.18
C THR A 220 -21.04 -21.97 9.75
N ASP A 221 -20.08 -22.34 10.62
CA ASP A 221 -18.96 -23.28 10.33
C ASP A 221 -18.10 -22.91 9.09
N ALA A 222 -18.18 -21.64 8.66
CA ALA A 222 -17.32 -21.10 7.61
C ALA A 222 -15.90 -20.83 8.13
N ILE A 223 -14.93 -20.77 7.21
CA ILE A 223 -13.64 -20.15 7.51
C ILE A 223 -13.88 -18.65 7.65
N LEU A 224 -13.55 -18.10 8.81
CA LEU A 224 -13.76 -16.69 9.11
C LEU A 224 -12.41 -15.98 9.22
N MET A 225 -12.24 -14.96 8.38
CA MET A 225 -11.07 -14.09 8.37
C MET A 225 -11.53 -12.67 8.73
N VAL A 226 -10.91 -12.05 9.72
CA VAL A 226 -11.22 -10.68 10.17
C VAL A 226 -9.96 -9.83 10.13
N THR A 227 -10.01 -8.68 9.47
CA THR A 227 -8.86 -7.79 9.35
C THR A 227 -9.22 -6.32 9.19
N GLY A 228 -8.21 -5.46 9.29
CA GLY A 228 -8.28 -4.09 8.82
C GLY A 228 -7.62 -3.95 7.45
N ASP A 229 -8.09 -3.00 6.66
CA ASP A 229 -7.37 -2.52 5.48
C ASP A 229 -6.17 -1.63 5.87
N HIS A 230 -6.32 -0.83 6.93
CA HIS A 230 -5.28 -0.15 7.68
C HIS A 230 -5.65 -0.01 9.16
N GLY A 231 -4.79 0.62 9.96
CA GLY A 231 -5.13 1.07 11.31
C GLY A 231 -5.39 2.59 11.36
N MET A 232 -5.17 3.22 12.51
CA MET A 232 -5.30 4.69 12.66
C MET A 232 -4.26 5.24 13.63
N ARG A 233 -3.82 6.48 13.40
CA ARG A 233 -2.88 7.18 14.30
C ARG A 233 -3.54 7.51 15.64
N ASP A 234 -2.74 7.73 16.68
CA ASP A 234 -3.24 8.01 18.03
C ASP A 234 -4.05 9.31 18.14
N SER A 235 -3.82 10.27 17.23
CA SER A 235 -4.58 11.52 17.13
C SER A 235 -5.90 11.38 16.35
N GLY A 236 -6.21 10.18 15.81
CA GLY A 236 -7.34 9.96 14.90
C GLY A 236 -6.96 10.20 13.44
N GLY A 237 -7.60 9.48 12.53
CA GLY A 237 -7.29 9.44 11.08
C GLY A 237 -6.14 8.51 10.70
N HIS A 238 -5.75 8.55 9.42
CA HIS A 238 -4.79 7.63 8.82
C HIS A 238 -4.16 8.23 7.54
N GLY A 239 -3.33 7.46 6.85
CA GLY A 239 -2.64 7.83 5.60
C GLY A 239 -1.11 7.78 5.71
N GLY A 240 -0.59 7.80 6.94
CA GLY A 240 0.82 7.82 7.27
C GLY A 240 1.44 6.44 7.50
N SER A 241 2.61 6.47 8.13
CA SER A 241 3.51 5.32 8.34
C SER A 241 3.62 4.88 9.79
N THR A 242 2.82 5.44 10.72
CA THR A 242 2.99 5.14 12.15
C THR A 242 2.69 3.67 12.45
N HIS A 243 3.24 3.17 13.56
CA HIS A 243 3.05 1.77 13.94
C HIS A 243 1.55 1.40 14.07
N PRO A 244 0.68 2.19 14.72
CA PRO A 244 -0.74 1.89 14.78
C PRO A 244 -1.48 1.93 13.43
N GLU A 245 -0.99 2.69 12.44
CA GLU A 245 -1.58 2.74 11.09
C GLU A 245 -1.17 1.54 10.22
N THR A 246 0.08 1.14 10.34
CA THR A 246 0.70 0.14 9.44
C THR A 246 0.66 -1.28 9.98
N ASN A 247 0.09 -1.52 11.16
CA ASN A 247 -0.02 -2.85 11.74
C ASN A 247 -1.47 -3.14 12.13
N VAL A 248 -2.05 -4.14 11.47
CA VAL A 248 -3.46 -4.53 11.63
C VAL A 248 -3.56 -6.02 11.98
N PRO A 249 -4.62 -6.45 12.70
CA PRO A 249 -4.81 -7.85 13.01
C PRO A 249 -5.32 -8.60 11.77
N PHE A 250 -4.91 -9.86 11.64
CA PHE A 250 -5.54 -10.84 10.76
C PHE A 250 -5.91 -12.05 11.58
N ILE A 251 -7.19 -12.14 11.91
CA ILE A 251 -7.73 -13.21 12.74
C ILE A 251 -8.30 -14.27 11.82
N VAL A 252 -7.85 -15.51 12.00
CA VAL A 252 -8.32 -16.66 11.20
C VAL A 252 -8.93 -17.70 12.13
N LEU A 253 -10.19 -18.04 11.86
CA LEU A 253 -10.96 -19.04 12.60
C LEU A 253 -11.55 -20.08 11.64
N GLY A 254 -11.85 -21.29 12.14
CA GLY A 254 -12.57 -22.33 11.37
C GLY A 254 -11.69 -23.22 10.47
N VAL A 255 -10.37 -23.00 10.46
CA VAL A 255 -9.36 -23.79 9.74
C VAL A 255 -8.08 -23.91 10.58
N PRO A 256 -7.30 -25.00 10.49
CA PRO A 256 -5.99 -25.09 11.14
C PRO A 256 -5.04 -23.99 10.65
N CYS A 257 -4.49 -23.24 11.58
CA CYS A 257 -3.54 -22.17 11.31
C CYS A 257 -2.54 -22.01 12.48
N ILE A 258 -1.57 -21.12 12.32
CA ILE A 258 -0.56 -20.80 13.34
C ILE A 258 -0.43 -19.26 13.44
N ASN A 259 -0.18 -18.72 14.63
CA ASN A 259 0.14 -17.31 14.81
C ASN A 259 1.42 -16.96 14.03
N ASP A 260 1.43 -15.83 13.34
CA ASP A 260 2.52 -15.44 12.44
C ASP A 260 2.54 -13.91 12.20
N SER A 261 3.48 -13.44 11.39
CA SER A 261 3.56 -12.07 10.93
C SER A 261 3.98 -12.01 9.47
N PHE A 262 3.20 -11.33 8.63
CA PHE A 262 3.53 -11.16 7.21
C PHE A 262 2.90 -9.91 6.58
N ALA A 263 3.15 -9.67 5.29
CA ALA A 263 2.66 -8.46 4.62
C ALA A 263 1.19 -8.62 4.17
N GLN A 264 0.41 -7.55 4.20
CA GLN A 264 -1.00 -7.56 3.76
C GLN A 264 -1.17 -8.10 2.33
N ILE A 265 -0.20 -7.82 1.45
CA ILE A 265 -0.19 -8.28 0.05
C ILE A 265 -0.03 -9.80 -0.10
N ASP A 266 0.33 -10.52 0.97
CA ASP A 266 0.44 -11.98 0.94
C ASP A 266 -0.94 -12.66 1.02
N ILE A 267 -1.99 -11.95 1.46
CA ILE A 267 -3.34 -12.50 1.63
C ILE A 267 -3.87 -13.14 0.33
N PRO A 268 -3.88 -12.46 -0.84
CA PRO A 268 -4.46 -13.02 -2.06
C PRO A 268 -3.82 -14.33 -2.52
N ALA A 269 -2.50 -14.45 -2.35
CA ALA A 269 -1.80 -15.69 -2.70
C ALA A 269 -2.24 -16.84 -1.80
N ASN A 270 -2.23 -16.63 -0.48
CA ASN A 270 -2.62 -17.65 0.49
C ASN A 270 -4.10 -18.01 0.41
N LEU A 271 -4.97 -17.03 0.18
CA LEU A 271 -6.41 -17.25 0.00
C LEU A 271 -6.70 -18.13 -1.21
N ALA A 272 -6.00 -17.88 -2.33
CA ALA A 272 -6.15 -18.66 -3.55
C ALA A 272 -5.74 -20.12 -3.35
N ILE A 273 -4.62 -20.37 -2.67
CA ILE A 273 -4.22 -21.74 -2.33
C ILE A 273 -5.26 -22.39 -1.39
N LEU A 274 -5.66 -21.69 -0.33
CA LEU A 274 -6.60 -22.20 0.68
C LEU A 274 -7.96 -22.59 0.09
N GLN A 275 -8.47 -21.80 -0.87
CA GLN A 275 -9.78 -21.98 -1.50
C GLN A 275 -9.70 -22.69 -2.86
N ASN A 276 -8.50 -23.12 -3.26
CA ASN A 276 -8.19 -23.89 -4.47
C ASN A 276 -8.62 -23.19 -5.78
N PHE A 277 -8.16 -21.96 -5.96
CA PHE A 277 -8.21 -21.24 -7.23
C PHE A 277 -6.84 -20.65 -7.58
N ASP A 278 -6.72 -20.06 -8.76
CA ASP A 278 -5.43 -19.54 -9.24
C ASP A 278 -5.04 -18.26 -8.50
N VAL A 279 -3.77 -18.15 -8.08
CA VAL A 279 -3.25 -16.90 -7.49
C VAL A 279 -3.35 -15.76 -8.52
N PRO A 280 -3.76 -14.54 -8.11
CA PRO A 280 -3.79 -13.39 -9.02
C PRO A 280 -2.44 -13.19 -9.68
N THR A 281 -2.44 -12.98 -10.99
CA THR A 281 -1.23 -12.77 -11.77
C THR A 281 -0.53 -11.48 -11.40
N THR A 282 -1.21 -10.49 -10.83
CA THR A 282 -0.60 -9.27 -10.29
C THR A 282 0.10 -9.48 -8.95
N SER A 283 -0.18 -10.59 -8.25
CA SER A 283 0.31 -10.80 -6.90
C SER A 283 1.82 -10.94 -6.87
N ILE A 284 2.45 -10.24 -5.93
CA ILE A 284 3.85 -10.40 -5.53
C ILE A 284 3.94 -11.03 -4.13
N GLY A 285 2.82 -11.51 -3.60
CA GLY A 285 2.70 -12.08 -2.26
C GLY A 285 3.34 -13.46 -2.12
N GLN A 286 3.81 -13.75 -0.91
CA GLN A 286 4.44 -15.01 -0.50
C GLN A 286 3.41 -15.97 0.11
N LEU A 287 3.69 -17.28 0.05
CA LEU A 287 2.89 -18.28 0.74
C LEU A 287 3.40 -18.52 2.15
N HIS A 288 2.46 -18.71 3.08
CA HIS A 288 2.73 -18.88 4.51
C HIS A 288 2.18 -20.21 5.00
N LYS A 289 3.07 -21.07 5.50
CA LYS A 289 2.71 -22.36 6.10
C LYS A 289 1.75 -22.18 7.29
N SER A 290 1.80 -21.04 7.97
CA SER A 290 0.90 -20.69 9.06
C SER A 290 -0.57 -20.63 8.66
N LEU A 291 -0.90 -20.30 7.41
CA LEU A 291 -2.27 -20.36 6.88
C LEU A 291 -2.60 -21.67 6.16
N LEU A 292 -1.57 -22.35 5.67
CA LEU A 292 -1.69 -23.51 4.81
C LEU A 292 -1.31 -24.82 5.52
N SER A 293 -1.30 -24.81 6.86
CA SER A 293 -0.87 -25.94 7.71
C SER A 293 -1.70 -27.23 7.53
N HIS A 294 -2.89 -27.12 6.94
CA HIS A 294 -3.78 -28.24 6.63
C HIS A 294 -3.37 -29.02 5.36
N LEU A 295 -2.54 -28.43 4.50
CA LEU A 295 -2.06 -29.09 3.28
C LEU A 295 -1.05 -30.19 3.63
N GLN A 296 -1.04 -31.26 2.86
CA GLN A 296 0.03 -32.25 2.94
C GLN A 296 1.35 -31.63 2.46
N GLN A 297 2.48 -32.22 2.88
CA GLN A 297 3.81 -31.68 2.56
C GLN A 297 4.06 -31.58 1.05
N SER A 298 3.62 -32.56 0.25
CA SER A 298 3.69 -32.53 -1.22
C SER A 298 2.84 -31.41 -1.82
N GLU A 299 1.65 -31.19 -1.25
CA GLU A 299 0.71 -30.18 -1.71
C GLU A 299 1.23 -28.76 -1.45
N PHE A 300 1.80 -28.56 -0.27
CA PHE A 300 2.45 -27.30 0.08
C PHE A 300 3.66 -27.01 -0.80
N LEU A 301 4.49 -28.02 -1.11
CA LEU A 301 5.61 -27.87 -2.04
C LEU A 301 5.16 -27.54 -3.46
N GLN A 302 4.08 -28.16 -3.94
CA GLN A 302 3.50 -27.83 -5.24
C GLN A 302 2.99 -26.37 -5.28
N ALA A 303 2.34 -25.91 -4.19
CA ALA A 303 1.90 -24.53 -4.06
C ALA A 303 3.09 -23.55 -4.03
N LEU A 304 4.17 -23.88 -3.31
CA LEU A 304 5.41 -23.09 -3.28
C LEU A 304 6.05 -22.99 -4.66
N ARG A 305 6.14 -24.10 -5.41
CA ARG A 305 6.65 -24.14 -6.79
C ARG A 305 5.80 -23.26 -7.72
N TYR A 306 4.48 -23.33 -7.60
CA TYR A 306 3.55 -22.48 -8.37
C TYR A 306 3.74 -20.99 -8.05
N ASN A 307 3.81 -20.62 -6.77
CA ASN A 307 4.01 -19.23 -6.37
C ASN A 307 5.38 -18.68 -6.80
N THR A 308 6.47 -19.45 -6.64
CA THR A 308 7.80 -19.02 -7.11
C THR A 308 7.85 -18.86 -8.61
N PHE A 309 7.20 -19.74 -9.38
CA PHE A 309 7.08 -19.56 -10.83
C PHE A 309 6.40 -18.23 -11.20
N LEU A 310 5.33 -17.84 -10.50
CA LEU A 310 4.68 -16.55 -10.75
C LEU A 310 5.58 -15.36 -10.44
N LEU A 311 6.37 -15.46 -9.37
CA LEU A 311 7.28 -14.41 -8.92
C LEU A 311 8.49 -14.25 -9.86
N THR A 312 9.09 -15.34 -10.32
CA THR A 312 10.28 -15.28 -11.19
C THR A 312 9.97 -14.72 -12.57
N ASN A 313 8.74 -14.89 -13.06
CA ASN A 313 8.30 -14.23 -14.29
C ASN A 313 8.24 -12.70 -14.16
N LYS A 314 8.17 -12.15 -12.94
CA LYS A 314 8.17 -10.70 -12.69
C LYS A 314 9.57 -10.15 -12.55
N LEU A 315 10.45 -10.94 -11.93
CA LEU A 315 11.82 -10.56 -11.65
C LEU A 315 12.73 -11.78 -11.74
N ASP A 316 13.62 -11.76 -12.73
CA ASP A 316 14.53 -12.86 -13.05
C ASP A 316 15.64 -12.99 -11.98
N LEU A 317 15.33 -13.71 -10.91
CA LEU A 317 16.21 -13.98 -9.77
C LEU A 317 16.04 -15.42 -9.31
N CYS A 318 17.13 -15.97 -8.75
CA CYS A 318 17.21 -17.33 -8.18
C CYS A 318 16.90 -18.50 -9.12
N GLU A 319 17.17 -18.37 -10.43
CA GLU A 319 17.04 -19.47 -11.41
C GLU A 319 17.72 -20.77 -10.94
N GLU A 320 19.01 -20.72 -10.58
CA GLU A 320 19.75 -21.89 -10.07
C GLU A 320 19.16 -22.46 -8.77
N THR A 321 18.68 -21.59 -7.89
CA THR A 321 18.07 -21.98 -6.60
C THR A 321 16.77 -22.74 -6.83
N ILE A 322 15.95 -22.30 -7.79
CA ILE A 322 14.68 -22.93 -8.14
C ILE A 322 14.91 -24.26 -8.84
N HIS A 323 15.89 -24.36 -9.75
CA HIS A 323 16.26 -25.65 -10.34
C HIS A 323 16.67 -26.68 -9.28
N THR A 324 17.41 -26.24 -8.26
CA THR A 324 17.79 -27.10 -7.13
C THR A 324 16.57 -27.49 -6.29
N ALA A 325 15.66 -26.54 -6.03
CA ALA A 325 14.43 -26.80 -5.29
C ALA A 325 13.51 -27.80 -6.01
N ASP A 326 13.33 -27.64 -7.33
CA ASP A 326 12.58 -28.55 -8.20
C ASP A 326 13.18 -29.96 -8.14
N HIS A 327 14.51 -30.08 -8.26
CA HIS A 327 15.17 -31.39 -8.17
C HIS A 327 14.98 -32.07 -6.81
N LEU A 328 15.09 -31.31 -5.71
CA LEU A 328 14.85 -31.82 -4.37
C LEU A 328 13.39 -32.24 -4.17
N PHE A 329 12.45 -31.49 -4.75
CA PHE A 329 11.04 -31.83 -4.71
C PHE A 329 10.76 -33.13 -5.48
N ASP A 330 11.32 -33.29 -6.69
CA ASP A 330 11.18 -34.53 -7.46
C ASP A 330 11.76 -35.74 -6.70
N LEU A 331 12.92 -35.57 -6.05
CA LEU A 331 13.50 -36.61 -5.19
C LEU A 331 12.64 -36.92 -3.95
N PHE A 332 11.98 -35.90 -3.38
CA PHE A 332 11.02 -36.10 -2.29
C PHE A 332 9.82 -36.93 -2.76
N LEU A 333 9.26 -36.65 -3.94
CA LEU A 333 8.14 -37.42 -4.48
C LEU A 333 8.48 -38.91 -4.64
N LEU A 334 9.72 -39.23 -5.02
CA LEU A 334 10.19 -40.61 -5.18
C LEU A 334 10.53 -41.30 -3.85
N ASN A 335 11.21 -40.61 -2.93
CA ASN A 335 11.82 -41.24 -1.75
C ASN A 335 11.07 -40.97 -0.44
N GLN A 336 10.12 -40.03 -0.43
CA GLN A 336 9.32 -39.63 0.74
C GLN A 336 10.16 -39.20 1.97
N LYS A 337 11.42 -38.78 1.77
CA LYS A 337 12.29 -38.30 2.85
C LYS A 337 11.95 -36.85 3.22
N LYS A 338 11.54 -36.63 4.47
CA LYS A 338 11.12 -35.32 4.99
C LYS A 338 12.19 -34.23 4.83
N GLU A 339 13.47 -34.57 5.00
CA GLU A 339 14.61 -33.65 4.86
C GLU A 339 14.69 -33.02 3.46
N LEU A 340 14.33 -33.78 2.42
CA LEU A 340 14.30 -33.28 1.03
C LEU A 340 13.18 -32.25 0.84
N ALA A 341 12.00 -32.54 1.40
CA ALA A 341 10.87 -31.64 1.38
C ALA A 341 11.14 -30.33 2.15
N GLU A 342 11.75 -30.43 3.33
CA GLU A 342 12.12 -29.24 4.12
C GLU A 342 13.17 -28.39 3.40
N SER A 343 14.16 -29.02 2.77
CA SER A 343 15.18 -28.33 1.96
C SER A 343 14.57 -27.65 0.72
N ALA A 344 13.68 -28.35 -0.01
CA ALA A 344 13.00 -27.77 -1.16
C ALA A 344 12.12 -26.57 -0.77
N ALA A 345 11.32 -26.71 0.31
CA ALA A 345 10.47 -25.64 0.81
C ALA A 345 11.29 -24.39 1.17
N GLN A 346 12.39 -24.57 1.91
CA GLN A 346 13.26 -23.47 2.33
C GLN A 346 13.85 -22.70 1.13
N LEU A 347 14.21 -23.40 0.04
CA LEU A 347 14.73 -22.76 -1.17
C LEU A 347 13.65 -21.96 -1.91
N TYR A 348 12.44 -22.51 -2.06
CA TYR A 348 11.32 -21.78 -2.66
C TYR A 348 10.95 -20.55 -1.83
N GLU A 349 10.75 -20.70 -0.52
CA GLU A 349 10.39 -19.62 0.39
C GLU A 349 11.43 -18.50 0.39
N ASN A 350 12.73 -18.85 0.43
CA ASN A 350 13.80 -17.86 0.37
C ASN A 350 13.83 -17.09 -0.96
N CYS A 351 13.58 -17.77 -2.08
CA CYS A 351 13.54 -17.08 -3.37
C CYS A 351 12.28 -16.20 -3.49
N ALA A 352 11.11 -16.72 -3.11
CA ALA A 352 9.86 -15.97 -3.09
C ALA A 352 9.99 -14.69 -2.26
N ARG A 353 10.57 -14.81 -1.06
CA ARG A 353 10.86 -13.68 -0.17
C ARG A 353 11.79 -12.66 -0.81
N LYS A 354 12.91 -13.11 -1.37
CA LYS A 354 13.88 -12.22 -2.03
C LYS A 354 13.25 -11.44 -3.19
N ILE A 355 12.47 -12.12 -4.04
CA ILE A 355 11.79 -11.48 -5.17
C ILE A 355 10.71 -10.51 -4.68
N SER A 356 9.83 -10.95 -3.77
CA SER A 356 8.75 -10.14 -3.23
C SER A 356 9.27 -8.87 -2.56
N GLU A 357 10.25 -8.97 -1.65
CA GLU A 357 10.86 -7.82 -0.99
C GLU A 357 11.53 -6.87 -1.99
N THR A 358 12.13 -7.39 -3.06
CA THR A 358 12.74 -6.55 -4.10
C THR A 358 11.69 -5.82 -4.92
N LEU A 359 10.61 -6.49 -5.32
CA LEU A 359 9.49 -5.88 -6.05
C LEU A 359 8.76 -4.83 -5.21
N GLN A 360 8.56 -5.09 -3.92
CA GLN A 360 8.00 -4.12 -2.97
C GLN A 360 8.88 -2.87 -2.89
N LYS A 361 10.20 -3.04 -2.73
CA LYS A 361 11.16 -1.93 -2.74
C LYS A 361 11.09 -1.14 -4.04
N LEU A 362 11.10 -1.82 -5.19
CA LEU A 362 11.01 -1.16 -6.50
C LEU A 362 9.68 -0.41 -6.69
N SER A 363 8.59 -0.89 -6.10
CA SER A 363 7.25 -0.27 -6.18
C SER A 363 7.12 1.01 -5.35
N ILE A 364 8.03 1.23 -4.39
CA ILE A 364 7.99 2.36 -3.45
C ILE A 364 9.18 3.29 -3.67
N GLN A 365 10.30 2.77 -4.18
CA GLN A 365 11.55 3.49 -4.29
C GLN A 365 11.50 4.51 -5.43
N GLN A 366 11.41 5.77 -5.02
CA GLN A 366 11.62 6.91 -5.90
C GLN A 366 13.13 7.15 -6.10
N ASN A 367 13.50 7.69 -7.26
CA ASN A 367 14.86 8.12 -7.52
C ASN A 367 15.08 9.50 -6.88
N ALA A 368 15.45 9.49 -5.59
CA ALA A 368 15.66 10.70 -4.80
C ALA A 368 16.64 11.69 -5.44
N ALA A 369 17.71 11.20 -6.09
CA ALA A 369 18.66 12.06 -6.80
C ALA A 369 17.97 12.82 -7.95
N SER A 370 17.17 12.12 -8.75
CA SER A 370 16.40 12.72 -9.85
C SER A 370 15.39 13.74 -9.33
N LEU A 371 14.70 13.44 -8.23
CA LEU A 371 13.78 14.36 -7.57
C LEU A 371 14.50 15.63 -7.10
N ILE A 372 15.62 15.51 -6.38
CA ILE A 372 16.37 16.64 -5.86
C ILE A 372 16.87 17.54 -7.01
N VAL A 373 17.47 16.93 -8.03
CA VAL A 373 18.00 17.62 -9.22
C VAL A 373 16.87 18.37 -9.94
N ALA A 374 15.74 17.72 -10.16
CA ALA A 374 14.58 18.29 -10.84
C ALA A 374 13.92 19.43 -10.04
N THR A 375 13.71 19.24 -8.73
CA THR A 375 13.12 20.25 -7.86
C THR A 375 14.02 21.47 -7.75
N ALA A 376 15.32 21.28 -7.50
CA ALA A 376 16.24 22.39 -7.33
C ALA A 376 16.46 23.19 -8.63
N THR A 377 16.49 22.53 -9.80
CA THR A 377 16.51 23.24 -11.09
C THR A 377 15.21 24.01 -11.33
N THR A 378 14.05 23.46 -10.98
CA THR A 378 12.74 24.14 -11.07
C THR A 378 12.70 25.39 -10.18
N VAL A 379 13.21 25.30 -8.95
CA VAL A 379 13.32 26.43 -8.01
C VAL A 379 14.22 27.54 -8.59
N VAL A 380 15.37 27.20 -9.18
CA VAL A 380 16.25 28.20 -9.82
C VAL A 380 15.52 28.93 -10.95
N ILE A 381 14.76 28.21 -11.78
CA ILE A 381 13.99 28.84 -12.86
C ILE A 381 12.87 29.72 -12.28
N LEU A 382 12.15 29.25 -11.27
CA LEU A 382 11.08 30.00 -10.60
C LEU A 382 11.60 31.30 -10.01
N LEU A 383 12.73 31.26 -9.30
CA LEU A 383 13.37 32.46 -8.74
C LEU A 383 13.71 33.49 -9.83
N LYS A 384 14.19 33.04 -11.00
CA LYS A 384 14.49 33.93 -12.14
C LYS A 384 13.23 34.54 -12.75
N VAL A 385 12.12 33.79 -12.81
CA VAL A 385 10.82 34.31 -13.25
C VAL A 385 10.32 35.37 -12.27
N ILE A 386 10.37 35.08 -10.97
CA ILE A 386 9.98 36.00 -9.90
C ILE A 386 10.81 37.29 -9.96
N GLN A 387 12.13 37.21 -10.06
CA GLN A 387 13.01 38.38 -10.21
C GLN A 387 12.55 39.28 -11.36
N LYS A 388 12.27 38.67 -12.51
CA LYS A 388 11.79 39.39 -13.69
C LYS A 388 10.42 40.06 -13.47
N LEU A 389 9.49 39.39 -12.77
CA LEU A 389 8.17 39.95 -12.44
C LEU A 389 8.29 41.17 -11.52
N PHE A 390 9.25 41.17 -10.60
CA PHE A 390 9.54 42.30 -9.70
C PHE A 390 10.46 43.36 -10.31
N GLY A 391 10.65 43.35 -11.64
CA GLY A 391 11.44 44.38 -12.34
C GLY A 391 12.95 44.26 -12.15
N VAL A 392 13.43 43.21 -11.49
CA VAL A 392 14.86 42.90 -11.38
C VAL A 392 15.27 42.17 -12.64
N SER A 393 16.27 42.67 -13.38
CA SER A 393 16.83 41.95 -14.52
C SER A 393 17.68 40.78 -14.01
N PRO A 394 17.23 39.52 -14.14
CA PRO A 394 18.02 38.39 -13.68
C PRO A 394 19.30 38.32 -14.52
N LYS A 395 20.47 38.22 -13.88
CA LYS A 395 21.71 37.87 -14.59
C LYS A 395 21.58 36.44 -15.11
N THR A 396 21.10 36.29 -16.35
CA THR A 396 21.06 35.00 -17.03
C THR A 396 22.43 34.69 -17.63
N ASP A 397 23.17 33.82 -16.97
CA ASP A 397 24.41 33.26 -17.50
C ASP A 397 24.10 32.05 -18.40
N ARG A 398 24.54 32.11 -19.67
CA ARG A 398 24.39 30.99 -20.61
C ARG A 398 25.15 29.75 -20.14
N PHE A 399 26.28 29.93 -19.46
CA PHE A 399 27.05 28.83 -18.90
C PHE A 399 26.22 28.08 -17.87
N GLU A 400 25.59 28.79 -16.92
CA GLU A 400 24.69 28.20 -15.93
C GLU A 400 23.53 27.42 -16.54
N GLN A 401 22.89 27.97 -17.59
CA GLN A 401 21.78 27.29 -18.27
C GLN A 401 22.22 26.01 -18.95
N LEU A 402 23.38 26.03 -19.63
CA LEU A 402 23.96 24.85 -20.26
C LEU A 402 24.40 23.81 -19.22
N THR A 403 24.94 24.25 -18.08
CA THR A 403 25.25 23.36 -16.95
C THR A 403 23.99 22.68 -16.46
N MET A 404 22.95 23.43 -16.06
CA MET A 404 21.69 22.85 -15.58
C MET A 404 21.10 21.84 -16.56
N LEU A 405 21.09 22.17 -17.85
CA LEU A 405 20.59 21.26 -18.88
C LEU A 405 21.46 19.99 -18.98
N ALA A 406 22.78 20.12 -18.95
CA ALA A 406 23.69 18.97 -18.94
C ALA A 406 23.49 18.08 -17.70
N LEU A 407 23.25 18.68 -16.52
CA LEU A 407 22.97 17.91 -15.31
C LEU A 407 21.67 17.12 -15.44
N LEU A 408 20.61 17.72 -15.96
CA LEU A 408 19.33 17.04 -16.21
C LEU A 408 19.51 15.83 -17.16
N PHE A 409 20.27 16.00 -18.24
CA PHE A 409 20.55 14.90 -19.19
C PHE A 409 21.42 13.79 -18.58
N LEU A 410 22.43 14.16 -17.78
CA LEU A 410 23.26 13.17 -17.07
C LEU A 410 22.45 12.34 -16.08
N GLN A 411 21.46 12.94 -15.42
CA GLN A 411 20.57 12.24 -14.48
C GLN A 411 19.67 11.22 -15.19
N PHE A 412 19.12 11.57 -16.37
CA PHE A 412 18.39 10.59 -17.21
C PHE A 412 19.28 9.42 -17.65
N ALA A 413 20.57 9.66 -17.90
CA ALA A 413 21.52 8.64 -18.35
C ALA A 413 21.99 7.67 -17.25
N HIS A 414 21.54 7.82 -16.00
CA HIS A 414 21.84 6.91 -14.87
C HIS A 414 23.35 6.62 -14.69
N PHE A 415 24.19 7.65 -14.77
CA PHE A 415 25.61 7.47 -14.46
C PHE A 415 25.79 7.28 -12.95
N HIS A 416 26.36 6.14 -12.54
CA HIS A 416 26.86 5.76 -11.21
C HIS A 416 26.56 6.71 -10.03
N VAL A 417 26.06 6.17 -8.91
CA VAL A 417 25.74 6.87 -7.62
C VAL A 417 26.73 7.97 -7.17
N ALA A 418 28.03 7.84 -7.45
CA ALA A 418 29.03 8.87 -7.15
C ALA A 418 28.84 10.17 -7.96
N MET A 419 28.35 10.07 -9.20
CA MET A 419 27.99 11.20 -10.07
C MET A 419 26.71 11.88 -9.59
N ASP A 420 25.71 11.15 -9.09
CA ASP A 420 24.48 11.71 -8.52
C ASP A 420 24.77 12.66 -7.34
N MET A 421 25.70 12.28 -6.46
CA MET A 421 26.15 13.12 -5.33
C MET A 421 26.84 14.41 -5.81
N LEU A 422 27.74 14.30 -6.79
CA LEU A 422 28.44 15.46 -7.38
C LEU A 422 27.46 16.41 -8.08
N LEU A 423 26.47 15.85 -8.77
CA LEU A 423 25.40 16.59 -9.44
C LEU A 423 24.56 17.40 -8.45
N THR A 424 24.17 16.74 -7.36
CA THR A 424 23.35 17.33 -6.29
C THR A 424 24.07 18.50 -5.61
N VAL A 425 25.37 18.33 -5.28
CA VAL A 425 26.20 19.40 -4.71
C VAL A 425 26.34 20.59 -5.66
N THR A 426 26.51 20.32 -6.95
CA THR A 426 26.64 21.36 -7.98
C THR A 426 25.36 22.19 -8.09
N ILE A 427 24.19 21.55 -8.04
CA ILE A 427 22.90 22.25 -8.11
C ILE A 427 22.62 23.02 -6.82
N LEU A 428 22.92 22.46 -5.66
CA LEU A 428 22.78 23.16 -4.39
C LEU A 428 23.63 24.44 -4.36
N PHE A 429 24.86 24.38 -4.89
CA PHE A 429 25.70 25.56 -5.09
C PHE A 429 25.04 26.60 -6.00
N LEU A 430 24.43 26.17 -7.12
CA LEU A 430 23.71 27.08 -8.02
C LEU A 430 22.49 27.72 -7.35
N VAL A 431 21.73 26.98 -6.53
CA VAL A 431 20.61 27.50 -5.73
C VAL A 431 21.11 28.56 -4.75
N VAL A 432 22.13 28.25 -3.94
CA VAL A 432 22.72 29.19 -2.97
C VAL A 432 23.24 30.45 -3.66
N ARG A 433 23.92 30.31 -4.80
CA ARG A 433 24.42 31.43 -5.60
C ARG A 433 23.27 32.33 -6.10
N ASN A 434 22.20 31.75 -6.65
CA ASN A 434 21.05 32.52 -7.14
C ASN A 434 20.31 33.22 -6.00
N LEU A 435 20.18 32.59 -4.83
CA LEU A 435 19.64 33.20 -3.62
C LEU A 435 20.53 34.35 -3.11
N ALA A 436 21.85 34.18 -3.16
CA ALA A 436 22.79 35.24 -2.77
C ALA A 436 22.66 36.49 -3.65
N CYS A 437 22.33 36.33 -4.93
CA CYS A 437 22.08 37.41 -5.89
C CYS A 437 20.66 38.02 -5.82
N PHE A 438 19.76 37.47 -4.99
CA PHE A 438 18.40 37.98 -4.84
C PHE A 438 18.39 39.23 -3.94
N GLU A 439 17.98 40.39 -4.48
CA GLU A 439 17.75 41.62 -3.70
C GLU A 439 16.32 41.64 -3.15
N THR A 440 16.17 41.63 -1.82
CA THR A 440 14.88 41.47 -1.12
C THR A 440 14.10 42.76 -0.93
N LYS A 441 14.48 43.86 -1.60
CA LYS A 441 13.87 45.18 -1.40
C LYS A 441 12.39 45.27 -1.81
N HIS A 442 11.85 44.26 -2.49
CA HIS A 442 10.48 44.27 -3.04
C HIS A 442 9.53 43.19 -2.48
N LEU A 443 9.99 42.30 -1.58
CA LEU A 443 9.08 41.36 -0.89
C LEU A 443 8.71 41.92 0.48
N GLN A 444 7.50 42.48 0.60
CA GLN A 444 7.02 43.05 1.87
C GLN A 444 6.82 42.02 3.00
N CYS A 445 6.78 40.70 2.69
CA CYS A 445 6.58 39.62 3.66
C CYS A 445 7.75 38.63 3.83
N ALA A 446 8.90 38.81 3.16
CA ALA A 446 9.96 37.79 3.18
C ALA A 446 11.37 38.38 3.25
N ASN A 447 12.04 38.20 4.41
CA ASN A 447 13.47 38.48 4.55
C ASN A 447 14.30 37.42 3.78
N LYS A 448 15.51 37.77 3.33
CA LYS A 448 16.43 36.90 2.58
C LYS A 448 16.70 35.57 3.30
N SER A 449 16.76 35.61 4.63
CA SER A 449 16.91 34.42 5.47
C SER A 449 15.71 33.47 5.38
N PHE A 450 14.48 33.98 5.22
CA PHE A 450 13.27 33.16 5.06
C PHE A 450 13.24 32.44 3.71
N LEU A 451 13.54 33.14 2.60
CA LEU A 451 13.59 32.51 1.27
C LEU A 451 14.71 31.47 1.18
N MET A 452 15.86 31.74 1.83
CA MET A 452 16.97 30.79 1.89
C MET A 452 16.62 29.58 2.76
N PHE A 453 15.94 29.79 3.89
CA PHE A 453 15.40 28.71 4.72
C PHE A 453 14.39 27.85 3.93
N MET A 454 13.42 28.46 3.27
CA MET A 454 12.44 27.75 2.43
C MET A 454 13.10 26.93 1.33
N SER A 455 14.07 27.50 0.62
CA SER A 455 14.75 26.82 -0.49
C SER A 455 15.66 25.67 -0.04
N ILE A 456 16.00 25.58 1.25
CA ILE A 456 16.81 24.50 1.81
C ILE A 456 15.92 23.47 2.52
N VAL A 457 14.94 23.93 3.32
CA VAL A 457 14.12 23.08 4.18
C VAL A 457 12.97 22.43 3.41
N HIS A 458 12.36 23.10 2.43
CA HIS A 458 11.30 22.49 1.62
C HIS A 458 11.82 21.32 0.76
N PRO A 459 13.03 21.37 0.16
CA PRO A 459 13.62 20.17 -0.43
C PRO A 459 13.90 19.05 0.57
N LEU A 460 14.22 19.38 1.83
CA LEU A 460 14.41 18.39 2.89
C LEU A 460 13.07 17.79 3.35
N SER A 461 11.95 18.49 3.27
CA SER A 461 10.63 17.92 3.55
C SER A 461 10.25 16.83 2.55
N PHE A 462 10.85 16.80 1.35
CA PHE A 462 10.68 15.69 0.39
C PHE A 462 11.48 14.44 0.74
N LEU A 463 12.36 14.48 1.75
CA LEU A 463 12.98 13.27 2.33
C LEU A 463 12.08 12.62 3.40
N SER A 464 10.89 13.17 3.64
CA SER A 464 9.95 12.64 4.62
C SER A 464 9.32 11.32 4.20
N SER A 465 8.78 10.60 5.18
CA SER A 465 8.17 9.28 4.96
C SER A 465 6.75 9.35 4.40
N SER A 466 6.10 10.51 4.48
CA SER A 466 4.74 10.76 3.99
C SER A 466 4.68 12.12 3.27
N TYR A 467 4.63 12.07 1.94
CA TYR A 467 4.68 13.26 1.08
C TYR A 467 3.44 14.16 1.24
N LEU A 468 2.26 13.59 1.50
CA LEU A 468 0.99 14.33 1.53
C LEU A 468 0.70 14.95 2.90
N GLU A 469 1.00 14.24 3.99
CA GLU A 469 0.60 14.64 5.33
C GLU A 469 1.65 15.55 5.98
N GLU A 470 2.93 15.26 5.77
CA GLU A 470 4.03 16.05 6.33
C GLU A 470 4.25 17.36 5.54
N GLU A 471 3.93 17.41 4.24
CA GLU A 471 3.91 18.69 3.49
C GLU A 471 2.82 19.63 4.02
N HIS A 472 1.61 19.13 4.26
CA HIS A 472 0.51 19.97 4.76
C HIS A 472 0.88 20.60 6.11
N GLN A 473 1.40 19.80 7.04
CA GLN A 473 1.88 20.29 8.34
C GLN A 473 3.06 21.25 8.20
N PHE A 474 3.98 21.00 7.26
CA PHE A 474 5.08 21.91 6.95
C PHE A 474 4.56 23.28 6.50
N TRP A 475 3.59 23.32 5.58
CA TRP A 475 2.99 24.56 5.10
C TRP A 475 2.18 25.29 6.20
N GLU A 476 1.44 24.57 7.05
CA GLU A 476 0.73 25.18 8.19
C GLU A 476 1.68 25.79 9.23
N ILE A 477 2.74 25.06 9.61
CA ILE A 477 3.76 25.56 10.57
C ILE A 477 4.45 26.80 10.02
N LEU A 478 4.73 26.83 8.72
CA LEU A 478 5.37 27.96 8.06
C LEU A 478 4.49 29.19 7.96
N ASP A 479 3.22 29.01 7.58
CA ASP A 479 2.26 30.11 7.53
C ASP A 479 2.09 30.73 8.92
N PHE A 480 2.01 29.88 9.96
CA PHE A 480 1.97 30.34 11.34
C PHE A 480 3.26 31.05 11.77
N ALA A 481 4.45 30.52 11.44
CA ALA A 481 5.72 31.07 11.91
C ALA A 481 6.11 32.40 11.22
N PHE A 482 5.75 32.60 9.95
CA PHE A 482 6.27 33.71 9.15
C PHE A 482 5.21 34.70 8.63
N CYS A 483 3.92 34.34 8.57
CA CYS A 483 2.85 35.26 8.18
C CYS A 483 2.08 35.85 9.38
N SER A 484 2.02 35.17 10.53
CA SER A 484 1.18 35.60 11.67
C SER A 484 1.79 36.71 12.54
N THR A 485 3.08 37.02 12.40
CA THR A 485 3.78 38.01 13.25
C THR A 485 3.48 39.48 12.90
N GLN A 486 2.71 39.77 11.84
CA GLN A 486 2.37 41.13 11.43
C GLN A 486 1.03 41.69 11.93
N THR A 487 0.23 40.95 12.70
CA THR A 487 -1.07 41.44 13.21
C THR A 487 -1.05 41.95 14.66
N ARG A 488 0.13 42.11 15.29
CA ARG A 488 0.28 42.69 16.65
C ARG A 488 1.12 43.97 16.69
N SER A 489 0.80 44.94 15.86
CA SER A 489 1.34 46.31 16.03
C SER A 489 0.38 47.38 15.54
N HIS A 490 -0.87 47.37 16.00
CA HIS A 490 -1.72 48.56 16.01
C HIS A 490 -2.70 48.49 17.18
N THR A 491 -2.27 48.97 18.34
CA THR A 491 -3.12 49.54 19.40
C THR A 491 -2.41 50.75 19.97
#